data_AF-A0A962Q6T3-F1
#
_entry.id   AF-A0A962Q6T3-F1
#
_cell.length_a   1.000
_cell.length_b   1.000
_cell.length_c   1.000
_cell.angle_alpha   90.00
_cell.angle_beta   90.00
_cell.angle_gamma   90.00
#
_symmetry.space_group_name_H-M   'P 1'
#
loop_
_entity.id
_entity.type
_entity.pdbx_description
1 polymer ?
#
loop_
_entity_poly.entity_id
_entity_poly.type
_entity_poly.pdbx_seq_one_letter_code
_entity_poly.pdbx_strand_id
1 'polypeptide(L)' 'MDSYDKWIGKSVRKKKKPFKSKKLINVVKGIVDHPFLEGQKAFTFFDDDSMVACDRCFLVSK' A
#
# COMPACT_ATOMS: atom_id res chain seq x y z
N MET A 1 -0.30 18.14 -0.40
CA MET A 1 -0.08 17.10 0.62
C MET A 1 -1.03 15.97 0.26
N ASP A 2 -0.55 14.99 -0.48
CA ASP A 2 -1.36 13.86 -0.96
C ASP A 2 -1.84 13.04 0.24
N SER A 3 -3.10 13.25 0.64
CA SER A 3 -3.72 12.45 1.70
C SER A 3 -3.96 11.03 1.19
N TYR A 4 -2.95 10.19 1.35
CA TYR A 4 -3.04 8.75 1.17
C TYR A 4 -4.15 8.12 2.03
N ASP A 5 -4.63 8.80 3.07
CA ASP A 5 -5.79 8.38 3.89
C ASP A 5 -7.03 8.04 3.07
N LYS A 6 -7.24 8.70 1.93
CA LYS A 6 -8.38 8.41 1.03
C LYS A 6 -8.27 7.03 0.35
N TRP A 7 -7.10 6.40 0.42
CA TRP A 7 -6.83 5.09 -0.17
C TRP A 7 -7.12 3.96 0.82
N ILE A 8 -7.35 4.24 2.10
CA ILE A 8 -7.76 3.24 3.08
C ILE A 8 -9.07 2.60 2.62
N GLY A 9 -9.11 1.26 2.59
CA GLY A 9 -10.22 0.48 2.05
C GLY A 9 -10.29 0.39 0.52
N LYS A 10 -9.35 1.01 -0.21
CA LYS A 10 -9.26 0.90 -1.68
C LYS A 10 -8.28 -0.18 -2.11
N SER A 11 -8.54 -0.72 -3.29
CA SER A 11 -7.66 -1.69 -3.95
C SER A 11 -6.50 -0.98 -4.64
N VAL A 12 -5.28 -1.45 -4.38
CA VAL A 12 -4.07 -0.95 -5.00
C VAL A 12 -3.24 -2.07 -5.59
N ARG A 13 -2.38 -1.73 -6.55
CA ARG A 13 -1.36 -2.63 -7.09
C ARG A 13 0.04 -2.04 -6.93
N LYS A 14 1.03 -2.90 -6.86
CA LYS A 14 2.45 -2.53 -6.90
C LYS A 14 2.93 -2.34 -8.34
N LYS A 15 3.92 -1.46 -8.55
CA LYS A 15 4.44 -1.12 -9.90
C LYS A 15 4.95 -2.32 -10.73
N LYS A 16 5.73 -3.21 -10.12
CA LYS A 16 6.54 -4.21 -10.85
C LYS A 16 6.49 -5.63 -10.29
N LYS A 17 6.04 -5.80 -9.04
CA LYS A 17 6.12 -7.09 -8.32
C LYS A 17 4.81 -7.38 -7.61
N PRO A 18 4.40 -8.65 -7.49
CA PRO A 18 3.25 -9.01 -6.66
C PRO A 18 3.50 -8.66 -5.17
N PHE A 19 2.41 -8.66 -4.41
CA PHE A 19 2.45 -8.61 -2.95
C PHE A 19 3.00 -9.93 -2.37
N LYS A 20 3.24 -9.96 -1.06
CA LYS A 20 3.76 -11.15 -0.38
C LYS A 20 2.80 -12.34 -0.51
N SER A 21 1.50 -12.06 -0.57
CA SER A 21 0.42 -13.02 -0.91
C SER A 21 0.48 -13.58 -2.35
N LYS A 22 1.44 -13.17 -3.19
CA LYS A 22 1.51 -13.44 -4.63
C LYS A 22 0.38 -12.81 -5.46
N LYS A 23 -0.56 -12.10 -4.82
CA LYS A 23 -1.59 -11.32 -5.52
C LYS A 23 -0.99 -10.06 -6.15
N LEU A 24 -1.57 -9.60 -7.25
CA LEU A 24 -1.17 -8.35 -7.92
C LEU A 24 -1.91 -7.13 -7.35
N ILE A 25 -3.05 -7.36 -6.71
CA ILE A 25 -3.94 -6.34 -6.14
C ILE A 25 -4.15 -6.69 -4.67
N ASN A 26 -4.13 -5.68 -3.81
CA ASN A 26 -4.41 -5.82 -2.39
C ASN A 26 -5.19 -4.61 -1.87
N VAL A 27 -5.92 -4.76 -0.77
CA VAL A 27 -6.73 -3.70 -0.15
C VAL A 27 -5.95 -3.04 0.97
N VAL A 28 -5.83 -1.72 0.91
CA VAL A 28 -5.15 -0.93 1.94
C VAL A 28 -5.94 -1.02 3.24
N LYS A 29 -5.29 -1.51 4.30
CA LYS A 29 -5.79 -1.61 5.67
C LYS A 29 -5.59 -0.30 6.43
N GLY A 30 -4.44 0.32 6.26
CA GLY A 30 -4.09 1.56 6.94
C GLY A 30 -2.76 2.12 6.46
N ILE A 31 -2.32 3.17 7.14
CA ILE A 31 -1.07 3.87 6.83
C ILE A 31 -0.24 3.93 8.10
N VAL A 32 1.04 3.58 7.98
CA VAL A 32 2.02 3.62 9.06
C VAL A 32 3.27 4.36 8.58
N ASP A 33 4.13 4.77 9.50
CA ASP A 33 5.47 5.23 9.16
C ASP A 33 6.33 4.05 8.71
N HIS A 34 7.08 4.21 7.62
CA HIS A 34 7.88 3.14 7.05
C HIS A 34 9.07 2.83 7.97
N PRO A 35 9.20 1.60 8.50
CA PRO A 35 10.16 1.30 9.57
C PRO A 35 11.64 1.46 9.16
N PHE A 36 11.92 1.44 7.87
CA PHE A 36 13.28 1.57 7.32
C PHE A 36 13.53 2.86 6.51
N LEU A 37 12.50 3.67 6.27
CA LEU A 37 12.60 4.86 5.42
C LEU A 37 12.03 6.05 6.18
N GLU A 38 12.92 6.79 6.83
CA GLU A 38 12.55 7.93 7.66
C GLU A 38 11.77 8.98 6.84
N GLY A 39 10.66 9.47 7.41
CA GLY A 39 9.78 10.44 6.76
C GLY A 39 8.87 9.88 5.65
N GLN A 40 8.93 8.59 5.34
CA GLN A 40 8.05 7.96 4.35
C GLN A 40 6.89 7.22 5.01
N LYS A 41 5.70 7.35 4.42
CA LYS A 41 4.52 6.57 4.80
C LYS A 41 4.47 5.26 4.01
N ALA A 42 3.96 4.22 4.65
CA ALA A 42 3.73 2.90 4.07
C ALA A 42 2.29 2.47 4.27
N PHE A 43 1.72 1.83 3.25
CA PHE A 43 0.45 1.13 3.36
C PHE A 43 0.65 -0.23 4.04
N THR A 44 -0.28 -0.56 4.91
CA THR A 44 -0.50 -1.93 5.40
C THR A 44 -1.66 -2.57 4.63
N PHE A 45 -1.67 -3.89 4.52
CA PHE A 45 -2.66 -4.62 3.73
C PHE A 45 -3.38 -5.70 4.52
N PHE A 46 -4.67 -5.94 4.25
CA PHE A 46 -5.47 -6.95 4.95
C PHE A 46 -5.04 -8.39 4.64
N ASP A 47 -4.56 -8.65 3.44
CA ASP A 47 -4.35 -10.01 2.94
C ASP A 47 -3.08 -10.68 3.50
N ASP A 48 -2.06 -9.88 3.82
CA ASP A 48 -0.73 -10.41 4.14
C ASP A 48 0.08 -9.58 5.14
N ASP A 49 -0.55 -8.55 5.75
CA ASP A 49 0.06 -7.56 6.66
C ASP A 49 1.41 -7.02 6.16
N SER A 50 1.66 -7.04 4.84
CA SER A 50 2.87 -6.44 4.28
C SER A 50 2.82 -4.93 4.40
N MET A 51 4.00 -4.32 4.45
CA MET A 51 4.20 -2.88 4.47
C MET A 51 4.85 -2.48 3.15
N VAL A 52 4.22 -1.57 2.41
CA VAL A 52 4.75 -1.07 1.14
C VAL A 52 4.65 0.44 1.12
N ALA A 53 5.75 1.12 0.78
CA ALA A 53 5.79 2.57 0.67
C ALA A 53 4.66 3.10 -0.24
N CYS A 54 3.98 4.17 0.19
CA CYS A 54 2.77 4.67 -0.46
C CYS A 54 3.01 5.10 -1.91
N ASP A 55 4.20 5.65 -2.21
CA ASP A 55 4.66 6.06 -3.55
C ASP A 55 4.84 4.90 -4.54
N ARG A 56 4.92 3.65 -4.05
CA ARG A 56 5.07 2.43 -4.87
C ARG A 56 3.74 1.76 -5.21
N CYS A 57 2.65 2.25 -4.64
CA CYS A 57 1.30 1.72 -4.82
C CYS A 57 0.50 2.61 -5.76
N PHE A 58 -0.33 1.98 -6.59
CA PHE A 58 -1.22 2.66 -7.55
C PHE A 58 -2.63 2.20 -7.30
N LEU A 59 -3.57 3.14 -7.19
CA LEU A 59 -5.00 2.82 -7.15
C LEU A 59 -5.38 2.01 -8.38
N VAL A 60 -6.16 0.96 -8.14
CA VAL A 60 -6.86 0.23 -9.18
C VAL A 60 -8.27 0.80 -9.21
N SER A 61 -8.56 1.66 -10.17
CA SER A 61 -9.96 1.98 -10.48
C SER A 61 -10.59 0.73 -11.10
N LYS A 62 -11.76 0.36 -10.58
CA LYS A 62 -12.72 -0.47 -11.32
C LYS A 62 -13.40 0.40 -12.37
#